data_AF-A0A8T9QCK2-F1
#
_entry.id   AF-A0A8T9QCK2-F1
#
_cell.length_a   1.000
_cell.length_b   1.000
_cell.length_c   1.000
_cell.angle_alpha   90.00
_cell.angle_beta   90.00
_cell.angle_gamma   90.00
#
_symmetry.space_group_name_H-M   'P 1'
#
loop_
_entity.id
_entity.type
_entity.pdbx_description
1 polymer ?
#
loop_
_entity_poly.entity_id
_entity_poly.type
_entity_poly.pdbx_seq_one_letter_code
_entity_poly.pdbx_strand_id
1 'polypeptide(L)'
;MVVQTAGGLGMISAGAGYSYLNDKVDTDILLGYVPKKLAGSTLTLASAKLLYSPFTVRISDKWQVKPVSVGAYFSYTHGTLNDEERGQYTRDYYWWSSDTRYGPLAGGRVTYVRPAKTNGRPRTVSLYYDLSTNDLYLHSYLTNTKGLSVGQILVLGLGVKADF
;
A
#
# COMPACT_ATOMS: atom_id res chain seq x y z
N MET A 1 -5.87 -8.92 -9.81
CA MET A 1 -5.10 -9.47 -8.66
C MET A 1 -3.94 -8.56 -8.36
N VAL A 2 -3.66 -8.29 -7.10
CA VAL A 2 -2.57 -7.43 -6.63
C VAL A 2 -1.72 -8.19 -5.63
N VAL A 3 -0.40 -8.12 -5.78
CA VAL A 3 0.58 -8.64 -4.81
C VAL A 3 1.60 -7.56 -4.52
N GLN A 4 1.85 -7.30 -3.24
CA GLN A 4 2.78 -6.27 -2.77
C GLN A 4 3.71 -6.86 -1.72
N THR A 5 4.92 -6.32 -1.63
CA THR A 5 5.84 -6.51 -0.51
C THR A 5 6.23 -5.16 0.07
N ALA A 6 6.43 -5.10 1.38
CA ALA A 6 6.75 -3.88 2.12
C ALA A 6 5.70 -2.76 1.95
N GLY A 7 6.10 -1.49 2.10
CA GLY A 7 5.19 -0.34 2.03
C GLY A 7 4.34 -0.12 3.29
N GLY A 8 4.65 -0.80 4.40
CA GLY A 8 3.92 -0.69 5.66
C GLY A 8 2.61 -1.47 5.71
N LEU A 9 2.33 -2.32 4.71
CA LEU A 9 1.07 -3.08 4.57
C LEU A 9 1.27 -4.59 4.80
N GLY A 10 2.41 -4.99 5.35
CA GLY A 10 2.81 -6.39 5.52
C GLY A 10 4.17 -6.70 4.87
N MET A 11 4.72 -7.87 5.18
CA MET A 11 5.91 -8.38 4.50
C MET A 11 5.54 -8.83 3.08
N ILE A 12 4.42 -9.56 2.98
CA ILE A 12 3.77 -9.93 1.72
C ILE A 12 2.29 -9.64 1.89
N SER A 13 1.69 -9.00 0.89
CA SER A 13 0.28 -8.67 0.87
C SER A 13 -0.31 -9.06 -0.47
N ALA A 14 -1.51 -9.63 -0.48
CA ALA A 14 -2.20 -10.05 -1.69
C ALA A 14 -3.67 -9.66 -1.64
N GLY A 15 -4.26 -9.40 -2.80
CA GLY A 15 -5.68 -9.10 -2.86
C GLY A 15 -6.18 -8.71 -4.25
N ALA A 16 -7.20 -7.87 -4.26
CA ALA A 16 -7.92 -7.49 -5.46
C ALA A 16 -7.91 -5.97 -5.63
N GLY A 17 -7.80 -5.54 -6.88
CA GLY A 17 -7.77 -4.15 -7.26
C GLY A 17 -8.74 -3.89 -8.39
N TYR A 18 -9.37 -2.73 -8.38
CA TYR A 18 -10.31 -2.30 -9.41
C TYR A 18 -9.92 -0.91 -9.93
N SER A 19 -9.89 -0.78 -11.25
CA SER A 19 -9.52 0.47 -11.92
C SER A 19 -10.75 1.05 -12.62
N TYR A 20 -11.02 2.34 -12.42
CA TYR A 20 -12.16 3.04 -12.99
C TYR A 20 -11.80 4.46 -13.41
N LEU A 21 -12.76 5.19 -13.97
CA LEU A 21 -12.56 6.52 -14.57
C LEU A 21 -11.45 6.51 -15.63
N ASN A 22 -11.60 5.65 -16.65
CA ASN A 22 -10.64 5.49 -17.75
C ASN A 22 -9.22 5.13 -17.28
N ASP A 23 -9.13 4.19 -16.33
CA ASP A 23 -7.87 3.76 -15.71
C ASP A 23 -7.11 4.94 -15.09
N LYS A 24 -7.82 5.90 -14.47
CA LYS A 24 -7.19 6.98 -13.69
C LYS A 24 -7.27 6.75 -12.20
N VAL A 25 -8.32 6.09 -11.72
CA VAL A 25 -8.47 5.79 -10.29
C VAL A 25 -8.36 4.29 -10.07
N ASP A 26 -7.54 3.91 -9.12
CA ASP A 26 -7.25 2.55 -8.71
C ASP A 26 -7.63 2.38 -7.23
N THR A 27 -8.52 1.43 -6.92
CA THR A 27 -8.84 1.03 -5.54
C THR A 27 -8.39 -0.40 -5.32
N ASP A 28 -7.48 -0.61 -4.37
CA ASP A 28 -6.93 -1.92 -4.05
C ASP A 28 -7.24 -2.31 -2.60
N ILE A 29 -7.71 -3.54 -2.40
CA ILE A 29 -7.88 -4.17 -1.09
C ILE A 29 -6.84 -5.28 -0.96
N LEU A 30 -6.06 -5.24 0.12
CA LEU A 30 -4.92 -6.12 0.36
C LEU A 30 -5.05 -6.79 1.73
N LEU A 31 -4.71 -8.07 1.78
CA LEU A 31 -4.47 -8.81 3.01
C LEU A 31 -2.97 -9.07 3.13
N GLY A 32 -2.36 -8.46 4.14
CA GLY A 32 -0.94 -8.53 4.47
C GLY A 32 -0.63 -9.54 5.56
N TYR A 33 0.57 -10.10 5.52
CA TYR A 33 1.08 -11.02 6.52
C TYR A 33 2.49 -10.64 6.95
N VAL A 34 2.77 -10.68 8.25
CA VAL A 34 4.12 -10.55 8.82
C VAL A 34 4.38 -11.73 9.76
N PRO A 35 5.44 -12.52 9.53
CA PRO A 35 5.75 -13.67 10.38
C PRO A 35 6.28 -13.24 11.75
N LYS A 36 6.01 -14.08 12.76
CA LYS A 36 6.46 -13.91 14.16
C LYS A 36 7.94 -13.57 14.31
N LYS A 37 8.81 -14.11 13.44
CA LYS A 37 10.25 -13.85 13.48
C LYS A 37 10.63 -12.38 13.31
N LEU A 38 9.80 -11.58 12.64
CA LEU A 38 10.08 -10.18 12.32
C LEU A 38 9.30 -9.20 13.22
N ALA A 39 8.12 -9.60 13.70
CA ALA A 39 7.24 -8.73 14.49
C ALA A 39 7.05 -9.18 15.94
N GLY A 40 7.66 -10.29 16.35
CA GLY A 40 7.48 -10.90 17.68
C GLY A 40 6.12 -11.60 17.88
N SER A 41 5.09 -11.21 17.13
CA SER A 41 3.84 -11.95 16.90
C SER A 41 3.54 -12.12 15.40
N THR A 42 2.58 -12.98 15.09
CA THR A 42 2.05 -13.10 13.73
C THR A 42 1.10 -11.94 13.48
N LEU A 43 1.45 -11.03 12.58
CA LEU A 43 0.56 -9.90 12.22
C LEU A 43 -0.18 -10.22 10.93
N THR A 44 -1.48 -9.97 10.94
CA THR A 44 -2.32 -9.97 9.74
C THR A 44 -2.83 -8.57 9.51
N LEU A 45 -2.68 -8.05 8.30
CA LEU A 45 -3.07 -6.68 7.96
C LEU A 45 -4.20 -6.71 6.94
N ALA A 46 -5.21 -5.86 7.12
CA ALA A 46 -6.23 -5.59 6.12
C ALA A 46 -6.09 -4.13 5.69
N SER A 47 -5.76 -3.92 4.42
CA SER A 47 -5.44 -2.59 3.91
C SER A 47 -6.29 -2.24 2.70
N ALA A 48 -6.70 -0.98 2.62
CA ALA A 48 -7.36 -0.39 1.48
C ALA A 48 -6.49 0.76 0.94
N LYS A 49 -6.32 0.82 -0.37
CA LYS A 49 -5.57 1.88 -1.06
C LYS A 49 -6.44 2.52 -2.11
N LEU A 50 -6.37 3.84 -2.20
CA LEU A 50 -6.98 4.62 -3.26
C LEU A 50 -5.89 5.44 -3.94
N LEU A 51 -5.73 5.26 -5.24
CA LEU A 51 -4.72 5.93 -6.05
C LEU A 51 -5.39 6.66 -7.22
N TYR A 52 -4.93 7.88 -7.48
CA TYR A 52 -5.26 8.66 -8.66
C TYR A 52 -4.01 8.90 -9.50
N SER A 53 -4.11 8.60 -10.78
CA SER A 53 -3.05 8.71 -11.77
C SER A 53 -3.48 9.70 -12.85
N PRO A 54 -3.05 10.98 -12.78
CA PRO A 54 -3.48 12.00 -13.72
C PRO A 54 -2.95 11.76 -15.15
N PHE A 55 -1.79 11.13 -15.28
CA PHE A 55 -1.09 10.95 -16.54
C PHE A 55 -0.90 9.48 -16.86
N THR A 56 -1.17 9.15 -18.13
CA THR A 56 -0.97 7.83 -18.68
C THR A 56 -0.25 7.98 -20.02
N VAL A 57 1.02 7.59 -20.05
CA VAL A 57 1.89 7.70 -21.22
C VAL A 57 1.96 6.34 -21.90
N ARG A 58 1.53 6.26 -23.16
CA ARG A 58 1.67 5.04 -23.96
C ARG A 58 3.01 5.10 -24.71
N ILE A 59 3.95 4.24 -24.31
CA ILE A 59 5.29 4.17 -24.92
C ILE A 59 5.24 3.36 -26.21
N SER A 60 4.41 2.32 -26.26
CA SER A 60 4.18 1.50 -27.45
C SER A 60 2.83 0.80 -27.37
N ASP A 61 2.48 0.00 -28.38
CA ASP A 61 1.25 -0.79 -28.36
C ASP A 61 1.14 -1.76 -27.18
N LYS A 62 2.27 -2.14 -26.60
CA LYS A 62 2.35 -3.11 -25.50
C LYS A 62 2.77 -2.49 -24.17
N TRP A 63 3.21 -1.24 -24.15
CA TRP A 63 3.77 -0.61 -22.94
C TRP A 63 3.08 0.72 -22.64
N GLN A 64 2.64 0.84 -21.39
CA GLN A 64 2.04 2.04 -20.84
C GLN A 64 2.68 2.35 -19.49
N VAL A 65 2.86 3.62 -19.18
CA VAL A 65 3.46 4.09 -17.94
C VAL A 65 2.56 5.15 -17.31
N LYS A 66 2.27 4.99 -16.02
CA LYS A 66 1.73 6.03 -15.15
C LYS A 66 2.90 6.54 -14.30
N PRO A 67 3.53 7.67 -14.69
CA PRO A 67 4.77 8.12 -14.06
C PRO A 67 4.54 8.60 -12.62
N VAL A 68 3.36 9.15 -12.35
CA VAL A 68 2.97 9.67 -11.06
C VAL A 68 1.54 9.24 -10.75
N SER A 69 1.39 8.63 -9.58
CA SER A 69 0.14 8.28 -8.93
C SER A 69 0.19 8.86 -7.52
N VAL A 70 -0.92 9.41 -7.04
CA VAL A 70 -1.04 9.98 -5.69
C VAL A 70 -2.31 9.50 -5.05
N GLY A 71 -2.34 9.38 -3.73
CA GLY A 71 -3.53 8.91 -3.05
C GLY A 71 -3.34 8.73 -1.56
N ALA A 72 -4.14 7.84 -0.99
CA ALA A 72 -4.11 7.53 0.42
C ALA A 72 -4.41 6.05 0.66
N TYR A 73 -3.94 5.55 1.79
CA TYR A 73 -4.24 4.21 2.24
C TYR A 73 -4.75 4.23 3.67
N PHE A 74 -5.44 3.15 4.01
CA PHE A 74 -5.84 2.79 5.35
C PHE A 74 -5.42 1.34 5.57
N SER A 75 -4.95 1.01 6.77
CA SER A 75 -4.55 -0.33 7.16
C SER A 75 -4.95 -0.62 8.59
N TYR A 76 -5.52 -1.79 8.81
CA TYR A 76 -5.83 -2.35 10.13
C TYR A 76 -4.92 -3.55 10.36
N THR A 77 -4.29 -3.62 11.52
CA THR A 77 -3.39 -4.70 11.93
C THR A 77 -4.04 -5.52 13.02
N HIS A 78 -4.05 -6.83 12.86
CA HIS A 78 -4.56 -7.79 13.83
C HIS A 78 -3.43 -8.69 14.35
N GLY A 79 -3.49 -9.05 15.64
CA GLY A 79 -2.52 -9.93 16.29
C GLY A 79 -1.29 -9.21 16.81
N THR A 80 -1.42 -7.92 17.15
CA THR A 80 -0.33 -7.17 17.74
C THR A 80 0.01 -7.75 19.12
N LEU A 81 1.30 -7.74 19.50
CA LEU A 81 1.75 -8.31 20.78
C LEU A 81 1.09 -7.66 22.00
N ASN A 82 0.68 -6.40 21.84
CA ASN A 82 -0.08 -5.64 22.81
C ASN A 82 -1.46 -5.32 22.22
N ASP A 83 -2.11 -6.29 21.56
CA ASP A 83 -3.55 -6.21 21.27
C ASP A 83 -4.19 -5.92 22.62
N GLU A 84 -4.71 -4.71 22.80
CA GLU A 84 -5.18 -4.18 24.08
C GLU A 84 -5.89 -5.27 24.90
N GLU A 85 -5.15 -5.97 25.76
CA GLU A 85 -5.76 -6.98 26.59
C GLU A 85 -6.71 -6.19 27.49
N ARG A 86 -8.00 -6.53 27.49
CA ARG A 86 -9.03 -5.65 28.07
C ARG A 86 -8.63 -5.28 29.51
N GLY A 87 -8.18 -4.03 29.71
CA GLY A 87 -7.71 -3.53 31.01
C GLY A 87 -6.18 -3.41 31.21
N GLN A 88 -5.34 -3.73 30.23
CA GLN A 88 -3.87 -3.58 30.33
C GLN A 88 -3.43 -2.11 30.38
N TYR A 89 -4.13 -1.25 29.63
CA TYR A 89 -3.92 0.20 29.65
C TYR A 89 -5.24 0.90 30.00
N THR A 90 -5.17 1.98 30.79
CA THR A 90 -6.33 2.84 31.03
C THR A 90 -6.85 3.37 29.71
N ARG A 91 -8.18 3.47 29.61
CA ARG A 91 -8.83 4.18 28.50
C ARG A 91 -8.16 5.55 28.34
N ASP A 92 -7.83 5.92 27.11
CA ASP A 92 -7.15 7.17 26.73
C ASP A 92 -5.62 7.25 27.01
N TYR A 93 -4.94 6.12 27.26
CA TYR A 93 -3.47 6.11 27.42
C TYR A 93 -2.72 6.53 26.14
N TYR A 94 -3.19 6.08 24.97
CA TYR A 94 -2.70 6.56 23.67
C TYR A 94 -3.76 7.43 23.00
N TRP A 95 -3.35 8.58 22.49
CA TRP A 95 -4.21 9.46 21.69
C TRP A 95 -4.39 8.97 20.24
N TRP A 96 -3.61 7.97 19.82
CA TRP A 96 -3.71 7.29 18.53
C TRP A 96 -4.18 5.84 18.69
N SER A 97 -4.71 5.26 17.62
CA SER A 97 -5.01 3.83 17.57
C SER A 97 -3.73 3.00 17.50
N SER A 98 -3.67 1.91 18.27
CA SER A 98 -2.58 0.93 18.23
C SER A 98 -2.56 0.13 16.93
N ASP A 99 -3.75 -0.13 16.37
CA ASP A 99 -3.96 -1.17 15.36
C ASP A 99 -4.19 -0.59 13.95
N THR A 100 -4.64 0.66 13.87
CA THR A 100 -4.92 1.32 12.58
C THR A 100 -3.79 2.28 12.20
N ARG A 101 -3.51 2.33 10.89
CA ARG A 101 -2.60 3.28 10.26
C ARG A 101 -3.23 3.81 8.98
N TYR A 102 -3.05 5.08 8.72
CA TYR A 102 -3.49 5.71 7.48
C TYR A 102 -2.50 6.77 7.04
N GLY A 103 -2.51 7.12 5.77
CA GLY A 103 -1.64 8.19 5.31
C GLY A 103 -1.59 8.34 3.79
N PRO A 104 -0.84 9.34 3.33
CA PRO A 104 -0.67 9.58 1.91
C PRO A 104 0.24 8.51 1.29
N LEU A 105 0.02 8.29 0.01
CA LEU A 105 0.85 7.43 -0.82
C LEU A 105 1.09 8.12 -2.17
N ALA A 106 2.28 7.92 -2.72
CA ALA A 106 2.63 8.35 -4.05
C ALA A 106 3.42 7.25 -4.74
N GLY A 107 3.28 7.07 -6.03
CA GLY A 107 3.89 5.94 -6.72
C GLY A 107 3.92 6.10 -8.21
N GLY A 108 4.33 5.04 -8.88
CA GLY A 108 4.32 4.95 -10.34
C GLY A 108 4.11 3.50 -10.77
N ARG A 109 3.58 3.33 -11.98
CA ARG A 109 3.23 2.02 -12.54
C ARG A 109 3.68 1.90 -13.98
N VAL A 110 4.29 0.76 -14.31
CA VAL A 110 4.62 0.35 -15.68
C VAL A 110 3.76 -0.86 -16.03
N THR A 111 3.01 -0.76 -17.11
CA THR A 111 2.01 -1.74 -17.54
C THR A 111 2.42 -2.35 -18.86
N TYR A 112 2.49 -3.67 -18.88
CA TYR A 112 2.60 -4.48 -20.08
C TYR A 112 1.22 -4.96 -20.51
N VAL A 113 0.76 -4.48 -21.66
CA VAL A 113 -0.49 -4.85 -22.31
C VAL A 113 -0.23 -5.97 -23.30
N ARG A 114 -0.82 -7.14 -23.08
CA ARG A 114 -0.69 -8.27 -24.00
C ARG A 114 -1.83 -8.22 -25.03
N PRO A 115 -1.55 -8.34 -26.34
CA PRO A 115 -2.61 -8.47 -27.34
C PRO A 115 -3.42 -9.74 -27.08
N ALA A 116 -4.74 -9.60 -27.06
CA ALA A 116 -5.67 -10.64 -26.64
C ALA A 116 -5.47 -11.93 -27.46
N LYS A 117 -5.01 -12.99 -26.80
CA LYS A 117 -5.22 -14.37 -27.25
C LYS A 117 -5.97 -15.11 -26.15
N THR A 118 -7.08 -15.72 -26.55
CA THR A 118 -8.08 -16.44 -25.75
C THR A 118 -7.50 -17.68 -25.05
N ASN A 119 -6.62 -17.51 -24.05
CA ASN A 119 -5.95 -18.64 -23.36
C ASN A 119 -5.83 -18.46 -21.83
N GLY A 120 -6.76 -17.74 -21.18
CA GLY A 120 -6.82 -17.67 -19.70
C GLY A 120 -5.61 -17.01 -19.02
N ARG A 121 -4.79 -16.26 -19.76
CA ARG A 121 -3.63 -15.52 -19.24
C ARG A 121 -4.01 -14.06 -18.96
N PRO A 122 -3.36 -13.39 -17.99
CA PRO A 122 -3.64 -11.99 -17.70
C PRO A 122 -3.49 -11.11 -18.95
N ARG A 123 -4.48 -10.23 -19.18
CA ARG A 123 -4.51 -9.24 -20.27
C ARG A 123 -3.47 -8.15 -20.05
N THR A 124 -3.29 -7.75 -18.80
CA THR A 124 -2.34 -6.71 -18.38
C THR A 124 -1.56 -7.18 -17.17
N VAL A 125 -0.25 -6.93 -17.20
CA VAL A 125 0.63 -7.13 -16.04
C VAL A 125 1.32 -5.80 -15.79
N SER A 126 1.19 -5.29 -14.57
CA SER A 126 1.74 -4.02 -14.16
C SER A 126 2.71 -4.20 -13.00
N LEU A 127 3.89 -3.62 -13.12
CA LEU A 127 4.81 -3.42 -12.01
C LEU A 127 4.56 -2.03 -11.43
N TYR A 128 4.42 -1.92 -10.12
CA TYR A 128 4.28 -0.62 -9.46
C TYR A 128 5.18 -0.51 -8.24
N TYR A 129 5.49 0.73 -7.89
CA TYR A 129 6.14 1.07 -6.63
C TYR A 129 5.30 2.14 -5.93
N ASP A 130 5.28 2.09 -4.60
CA ASP A 130 4.62 3.08 -3.76
C ASP A 130 5.56 3.57 -2.67
N LEU A 131 5.59 4.88 -2.51
CA LEU A 131 6.18 5.59 -1.40
C LEU A 131 5.02 6.09 -0.52
N SER A 132 4.89 5.52 0.67
CA SER A 132 3.85 5.87 1.63
C SER A 132 4.46 6.40 2.93
N THR A 133 3.66 7.11 3.71
CA THR A 133 3.98 7.40 5.11
C THR A 133 2.72 7.20 5.95
N ASN A 134 2.85 6.92 7.24
CA ASN A 134 1.70 6.76 8.14
C ASN A 134 1.50 8.02 9.00
N ASP A 135 0.32 8.08 9.62
CA ASP A 135 -0.13 9.11 10.54
C ASP A 135 0.89 9.43 11.64
N LEU A 136 1.48 8.40 12.25
CA LEU A 136 2.47 8.57 13.33
C LEU A 136 3.82 9.12 12.83
N TYR A 137 4.30 8.65 11.69
CA TYR A 137 5.55 9.11 11.08
C TYR A 137 5.41 10.54 10.60
N LEU A 138 4.26 10.87 10.00
CA LEU A 138 3.94 12.23 9.59
C LEU A 138 3.83 13.15 10.81
N HIS A 139 3.15 12.73 11.88
CA HIS A 139 3.08 13.49 13.12
C HIS A 139 4.47 13.70 13.75
N SER A 140 5.31 12.66 13.77
CA SER A 140 6.68 12.74 14.28
C SER A 140 7.55 13.71 13.47
N TYR A 141 7.40 13.72 12.15
CA TYR A 141 8.08 14.66 11.28
C TYR A 141 7.62 16.11 11.53
N LEU A 142 6.31 16.35 11.61
CA LEU A 142 5.76 17.68 11.82
C LEU A 142 6.14 18.27 13.20
N THR A 143 6.26 17.42 14.22
CA THR A 143 6.67 17.83 15.57
C THR A 143 8.19 17.92 15.73
N ASN A 144 8.98 17.24 14.89
CA ASN A 144 10.44 17.22 14.96
C ASN A 144 11.10 17.40 13.58
N THR A 145 10.78 18.52 12.93
CA THR A 145 11.28 18.86 11.58
C THR A 145 12.78 19.11 11.51
N LYS A 146 13.44 19.39 12.65
CA LYS A 146 14.89 19.63 12.72
C LYS A 146 15.71 18.35 12.82
N GLY A 147 15.12 17.25 13.31
CA GLY A 147 15.80 15.97 13.53
C GLY A 147 15.46 14.88 12.52
N LEU A 148 14.34 15.02 11.79
CA LEU A 148 13.86 14.02 10.83
C LEU A 148 13.83 14.59 9.42
N SER A 149 14.41 13.84 8.48
CA SER A 149 14.29 14.10 7.05
C SER A 149 13.09 13.38 6.45
N VAL A 150 12.55 13.90 5.35
CA VAL A 150 11.42 13.29 4.63
C VAL A 150 11.72 11.85 4.21
N GLY A 151 12.96 11.53 3.85
CA GLY A 151 13.35 10.17 3.48
C GLY A 151 13.22 9.14 4.61
N GLN A 152 13.28 9.57 5.88
CA GLN A 152 13.21 8.68 7.05
C GLN A 152 11.78 8.30 7.43
N ILE A 153 10.78 9.04 6.94
CA ILE A 153 9.37 8.75 7.20
C ILE A 153 8.68 8.04 6.03
N LEU A 154 9.37 7.92 4.90
CA LEU A 154 8.85 7.26 3.71
C LEU A 154 9.14 5.77 3.75
N VAL A 155 8.14 4.99 3.36
CA VAL A 155 8.21 3.55 3.25
C VAL A 155 7.99 3.15 1.81
N LEU A 156 8.93 2.39 1.25
CA LEU A 156 8.82 1.86 -0.11
C LEU A 156 8.08 0.52 -0.09
N GLY A 157 7.07 0.40 -0.94
CA GLY A 157 6.41 -0.83 -1.33
C GLY A 157 6.64 -1.12 -2.81
N LEU A 158 6.80 -2.41 -3.13
CA LEU A 158 6.93 -2.88 -4.51
C LEU A 158 5.84 -3.91 -4.77
N GLY A 159 5.22 -3.86 -5.94
CA GLY A 159 4.15 -4.79 -6.24
C GLY A 159 3.92 -5.06 -7.71
N VAL A 160 3.10 -6.10 -7.93
CA VAL A 160 2.66 -6.55 -9.24
C VAL A 160 1.14 -6.62 -9.23
N LYS A 161 0.52 -6.00 -10.24
CA LYS A 161 -0.93 -6.05 -10.50
C LYS A 161 -1.18 -6.78 -11.81
N ALA A 162 -2.00 -7.81 -11.80
CA ALA A 162 -2.36 -8.59 -12.97
C ALA A 162 -3.88 -8.57 -13.15
N ASP A 163 -4.34 -8.13 -14.33
CA ASP A 163 -5.76 -8.12 -14.69
C ASP A 163 -6.03 -9.21 -15.72
N PHE A 164 -7.09 -9.98 -15.49
CA PHE A 164 -7.44 -11.18 -16.27
C PHE A 164 -8.59 -10.88 -17.25
#